data_AF-A0A224YG68-F1
#
_entry.id   AF-A0A224YG68-F1
#
_cell.length_a   1.000
_cell.length_b   1.000
_cell.length_c   1.000
_cell.angle_alpha   90.00
_cell.angle_beta   90.00
_cell.angle_gamma   90.00
#
_symmetry.space_group_name_H-M   'P 1'
#
loop_
_entity.id
_entity.type
_entity.pdbx_description
1 polymer ?
#
loop_
_entity_poly.entity_id
_entity_poly.type
_entity_poly.pdbx_seq_one_letter_code
_entity_poly.pdbx_strand_id
1 'polypeptide(L)'
;MLYHDEEPEFLRDKFHDDMGDPRKFDNTTSALERDEFDSSEPASLQGSSLVQSRRLQKHHTHTRLPLTIYPEVHIVADYLYCEAYNFDMKSIITSIAIAGNAVNLRYRSLRFPRVQIRIVGVSITKTLKEEPYMVYVRGYEATRNILYEHTLWNFTVYTRQQDYFQTSDVVFLLTGRNLSEWKGSELVSWVGG
;
A
#
# COMPACT_ATOMS: atom_id res chain seq x y z
N MET A 1 20.35 -8.04 22.50
CA MET A 1 20.90 -9.16 21.70
C MET A 1 20.55 -8.80 20.26
N LEU A 2 21.55 -8.36 19.49
CA LEU A 2 21.35 -7.82 18.14
C LEU A 2 20.79 -8.92 17.23
N TYR A 3 19.68 -8.64 16.55
CA TYR A 3 19.21 -9.47 15.44
C TYR A 3 20.04 -9.11 14.21
N HIS A 4 20.59 -10.14 13.58
CA HIS A 4 21.38 -10.04 12.36
C HIS A 4 20.46 -9.76 11.16
N ASP A 5 20.77 -8.68 10.45
CA ASP A 5 20.19 -8.21 9.18
C ASP A 5 20.52 -9.13 7.99
N GLU A 6 20.32 -10.44 8.14
CA GLU A 6 20.50 -11.34 6.99
C GLU A 6 19.20 -11.44 6.20
N GLU A 7 19.08 -10.54 5.21
CA GLU A 7 18.13 -10.65 4.11
C GLU A 7 18.16 -12.08 3.54
N PRO A 8 17.01 -12.76 3.42
CA PRO A 8 16.99 -14.11 2.85
C PRO A 8 17.51 -14.08 1.40
N GLU A 9 18.32 -15.08 1.04
CA GLU A 9 19.10 -15.13 -0.21
C GLU A 9 18.26 -14.91 -1.50
N PHE A 10 16.95 -15.20 -1.47
CA PHE A 10 16.07 -14.98 -2.62
C PHE A 10 15.84 -13.49 -2.97
N LEU A 11 16.19 -12.56 -2.07
CA LEU A 11 16.02 -11.11 -2.26
C LEU A 11 17.22 -10.42 -2.93
N ARG A 12 18.42 -11.01 -2.89
CA ARG A 12 19.66 -10.31 -3.24
C ARG A 12 19.80 -9.95 -4.73
N ASP A 13 19.23 -10.76 -5.61
CA ASP A 13 19.61 -10.70 -7.03
C ASP A 13 18.59 -10.04 -7.98
N LYS A 14 17.40 -9.63 -7.52
CA LYS A 14 16.33 -9.20 -8.47
C LYS A 14 15.54 -7.93 -8.17
N PHE A 15 15.68 -7.30 -6.99
CA PHE A 15 14.70 -6.30 -6.56
C PHE A 15 15.28 -4.99 -6.00
N HIS A 16 16.56 -4.72 -6.20
CA HIS A 16 17.23 -3.54 -5.64
C HIS A 16 16.88 -2.18 -6.27
N ASP A 17 16.34 -2.16 -7.49
CA ASP A 17 16.32 -0.92 -8.28
C ASP A 17 14.96 -0.19 -8.35
N ASP A 18 13.84 -0.83 -7.98
CA ASP A 18 12.50 -0.28 -8.28
C ASP A 18 11.53 -0.25 -7.09
N MET A 19 12.01 -0.59 -5.90
CA MET A 19 11.24 -0.59 -4.67
C MET A 19 12.07 0.08 -3.59
N GLY A 20 11.55 1.19 -3.05
CA GLY A 20 12.23 1.97 -2.01
C GLY A 20 12.79 1.06 -0.91
N ASP A 21 14.11 1.04 -0.81
CA ASP A 21 14.86 0.31 0.22
C ASP A 21 14.31 0.69 1.61
N PRO A 22 13.85 -0.27 2.43
CA PRO A 22 13.34 0.02 3.76
C PRO A 22 14.39 0.71 4.66
N ARG A 23 15.69 0.59 4.34
CA ARG A 23 16.79 1.31 5.03
C ARG A 23 16.89 2.80 4.67
N LYS A 24 16.09 3.30 3.70
CA LYS A 24 16.06 4.72 3.32
C LYS A 24 14.99 5.53 4.06
N PHE A 25 14.19 4.90 4.90
CA PHE A 25 13.17 5.55 5.73
C PHE A 25 13.70 5.94 7.12
N ASP A 26 14.89 6.53 7.17
CA ASP A 26 15.40 7.13 8.40
C ASP A 26 14.86 8.57 8.56
N ASN A 27 14.38 8.89 9.76
CA ASN A 27 13.58 10.08 10.13
C ASN A 27 14.31 11.45 10.07
N THR A 28 15.38 11.59 9.29
CA THR A 28 16.17 12.84 9.16
C THR A 28 15.85 13.66 7.92
N THR A 29 15.13 13.11 6.94
CA THR A 29 14.88 13.79 5.65
C THR A 29 13.69 14.75 5.68
N SER A 30 12.85 14.73 6.72
CA SER A 30 11.60 15.52 6.77
C SER A 30 11.76 16.99 7.18
N ALA A 31 12.97 17.45 7.51
CA ALA A 31 13.20 18.76 8.12
C ALA A 31 13.96 19.77 7.26
N LEU A 32 14.43 19.42 6.06
CA LEU A 32 15.34 20.28 5.27
C LEU A 32 14.80 20.78 3.92
N GLU A 33 13.54 20.49 3.56
CA GLU A 33 12.93 20.97 2.29
C GLU A 33 11.77 21.97 2.48
N ARG A 34 11.70 22.65 3.62
CA ARG A 34 10.79 23.79 3.81
C ARG A 34 11.58 24.98 4.30
N ASP A 35 12.22 25.69 3.37
CA ASP A 35 12.51 27.12 3.43
C ASP A 35 13.47 27.48 2.30
N GLU A 36 12.95 27.73 1.09
CA GLU A 36 13.62 28.60 0.11
C GLU A 36 12.69 28.86 -1.08
N PHE A 37 11.67 29.72 -0.90
CA PHE A 37 11.17 30.57 -1.99
C PHE A 37 10.24 31.64 -1.43
N ASP A 38 10.76 32.85 -1.19
CA ASP A 38 10.11 34.13 -1.55
C ASP A 38 10.90 35.33 -0.98
N SER A 39 11.48 36.16 -1.88
CA SER A 39 11.49 37.62 -1.70
C SER A 39 12.11 38.31 -2.93
N SER A 40 11.29 38.95 -3.77
CA SER A 40 11.48 40.34 -4.24
C SER A 40 10.55 40.71 -5.42
N GLU A 41 9.64 41.66 -5.19
CA GLU A 41 8.91 42.40 -6.23
C GLU A 41 9.72 43.66 -6.72
N PRO A 42 9.18 44.55 -7.58
CA PRO A 42 9.22 44.44 -9.04
C PRO A 42 9.91 45.67 -9.71
N ALA A 43 10.24 45.59 -11.00
CA ALA A 43 10.70 46.75 -11.78
C ALA A 43 9.89 46.91 -13.07
N SER A 44 9.31 48.11 -13.21
CA SER A 44 8.52 48.62 -14.34
C SER A 44 9.36 48.99 -15.58
N LEU A 45 8.82 48.85 -16.80
CA LEU A 45 8.61 49.94 -17.80
C LEU A 45 8.14 49.42 -19.19
N GLN A 46 7.48 50.33 -19.91
CA GLN A 46 6.64 50.21 -21.13
C GLN A 46 7.36 49.84 -22.45
N GLY A 47 6.59 49.34 -23.44
CA GLY A 47 6.71 49.84 -24.83
C GLY A 47 6.80 48.84 -26.01
N SER A 48 5.66 48.66 -26.69
CA SER A 48 5.47 48.53 -28.16
C SER A 48 5.95 47.30 -28.99
N SER A 49 4.92 46.63 -29.53
CA SER A 49 4.69 46.29 -30.96
C SER A 49 5.27 45.02 -31.60
N LEU A 50 4.40 44.48 -32.47
CA LEU A 50 4.59 43.57 -33.60
C LEU A 50 4.40 42.06 -33.35
N VAL A 51 3.35 41.58 -34.02
CA VAL A 51 2.91 40.21 -34.23
C VAL A 51 4.09 39.30 -34.56
N GLN A 52 4.28 38.26 -33.75
CA GLN A 52 4.89 37.04 -34.23
C GLN A 52 4.05 35.86 -33.76
N SER A 53 3.39 35.28 -34.76
CA SER A 53 2.58 34.08 -34.77
C SER A 53 3.37 32.89 -34.18
N ARG A 54 3.49 32.82 -32.87
CA ARG A 54 3.91 31.60 -32.18
C ARG A 54 2.69 30.69 -32.12
N ARG A 55 2.63 29.78 -33.09
CA ARG A 55 1.90 28.51 -32.95
C ARG A 55 2.14 28.01 -31.52
N LEU A 56 1.11 28.14 -30.67
CA LEU A 56 1.05 27.44 -29.40
C LEU A 56 1.04 25.96 -29.76
N GLN A 57 2.23 25.38 -29.83
CA GLN A 57 2.42 23.96 -29.69
C GLN A 57 1.74 23.57 -28.38
N LYS A 58 0.55 22.97 -28.49
CA LYS A 58 -0.15 22.30 -27.39
C LYS A 58 0.67 21.07 -26.99
N HIS A 59 1.73 21.28 -26.24
CA HIS A 59 2.49 20.22 -25.58
C HIS A 59 2.42 20.44 -24.08
N HIS A 60 1.24 20.15 -23.52
CA HIS A 60 1.05 19.58 -22.19
C HIS A 60 -0.40 19.07 -22.15
N THR A 61 -0.61 17.82 -22.53
CA THR A 61 -1.85 17.12 -22.18
C THR A 61 -1.82 16.94 -20.67
N HIS A 62 -2.46 17.85 -19.93
CA HIS A 62 -2.84 17.56 -18.56
C HIS A 62 -3.64 16.26 -18.58
N THR A 63 -3.09 15.18 -18.04
CA THR A 63 -3.80 13.92 -17.84
C THR A 63 -4.95 14.21 -16.88
N ARG A 64 -6.16 14.47 -17.42
CA ARG A 64 -7.34 14.67 -16.59
C ARG A 64 -7.71 13.32 -15.99
N LEU A 65 -7.65 13.23 -14.66
CA LEU A 65 -8.15 12.05 -13.96
C LEU A 65 -9.60 11.76 -14.40
N PRO A 66 -9.96 10.50 -14.61
CA PRO A 66 -11.32 10.13 -15.02
C PRO A 66 -12.33 10.53 -13.94
N LEU A 67 -13.56 10.86 -14.37
CA LEU A 67 -14.63 11.27 -13.47
C LEU A 67 -15.01 10.16 -12.46
N THR A 68 -14.82 8.91 -12.84
CA THR A 68 -15.07 7.74 -11.99
C THR A 68 -13.95 6.73 -12.20
N ILE A 69 -13.45 6.16 -11.10
CA ILE A 69 -12.49 5.06 -11.10
C ILE A 69 -13.11 3.82 -10.44
N TYR A 70 -12.69 2.65 -10.90
CA TYR A 70 -13.15 1.35 -10.40
C TYR A 70 -11.98 0.47 -9.99
N PRO A 71 -11.35 0.72 -8.84
CA PRO A 71 -10.25 -0.12 -8.39
C PRO A 71 -10.71 -1.57 -8.22
N GLU A 72 -10.04 -2.49 -8.91
CA GLU A 72 -10.25 -3.93 -8.81
C GLU A 72 -9.38 -4.51 -7.69
N VAL A 73 -10.04 -5.03 -6.65
CA VAL A 73 -9.39 -5.48 -5.41
C VAL A 73 -9.52 -6.99 -5.28
N HIS A 74 -8.37 -7.68 -5.13
CA HIS A 74 -8.31 -9.07 -4.72
C HIS A 74 -7.97 -9.15 -3.24
N ILE A 75 -8.81 -9.83 -2.46
CA ILE A 75 -8.61 -9.97 -1.02
C ILE A 75 -7.96 -11.32 -0.71
N VAL A 76 -6.88 -11.31 0.06
CA VAL A 76 -6.27 -12.53 0.61
C VAL A 76 -6.61 -12.59 2.09
N ALA A 77 -7.48 -13.51 2.46
CA ALA A 77 -7.89 -13.71 3.86
C ALA A 77 -6.93 -14.69 4.54
N ASP A 78 -6.28 -14.23 5.60
CA ASP A 78 -5.31 -15.00 6.37
C ASP A 78 -5.97 -16.15 7.15
N TYR A 79 -5.16 -17.08 7.65
CA TYR A 79 -5.55 -18.30 8.34
C TYR A 79 -6.34 -17.98 9.60
N LEU A 80 -5.90 -17.00 10.40
CA LEU A 80 -6.60 -16.65 11.65
C LEU A 80 -7.95 -16.01 11.38
N TYR A 81 -8.06 -15.18 10.34
CA TYR A 81 -9.34 -14.63 9.90
C TYR A 81 -10.28 -15.76 9.46
N CYS A 82 -9.78 -16.70 8.65
CA CYS A 82 -10.57 -17.84 8.20
C CYS A 82 -10.97 -18.77 9.36
N GLU A 83 -10.05 -19.03 10.30
CA GLU A 83 -10.27 -19.84 11.50
C GLU A 83 -11.36 -19.23 12.39
N ALA A 84 -11.40 -17.90 12.52
CA ALA A 84 -12.43 -17.21 13.30
C ALA A 84 -13.86 -17.47 12.78
N TYR A 85 -14.01 -17.81 11.50
CA TYR A 85 -15.28 -18.23 10.89
C TYR A 85 -15.42 -19.75 10.75
N ASN A 86 -14.57 -20.53 11.43
CA ASN A 86 -14.50 -21.99 11.29
C ASN A 86 -14.31 -22.45 9.83
N PHE A 87 -13.62 -21.65 9.02
CA PHE A 87 -13.44 -21.88 7.59
C PHE A 87 -14.75 -21.95 6.78
N ASP A 88 -15.86 -21.44 7.32
CA ASP A 88 -17.12 -21.34 6.58
C ASP A 88 -17.02 -20.26 5.50
N MET A 89 -16.84 -20.71 4.26
CA MET A 89 -16.69 -19.83 3.10
C MET A 89 -17.85 -18.84 2.96
N LYS A 90 -19.08 -19.26 3.29
CA LYS A 90 -20.25 -18.37 3.17
C LYS A 90 -20.14 -17.20 4.14
N SER A 91 -19.82 -17.47 5.40
CA SER A 91 -19.63 -16.43 6.41
C SER A 91 -18.46 -15.50 6.09
N ILE A 92 -17.33 -16.05 5.64
CA ILE A 92 -16.14 -15.28 5.23
C ILE A 92 -16.46 -14.35 4.05
N ILE A 93 -17.09 -14.87 3.00
CA ILE A 93 -17.46 -14.04 1.83
C ILE A 93 -18.50 -12.99 2.23
N THR A 94 -19.44 -13.33 3.12
CA THR A 94 -20.46 -12.40 3.60
C THR A 94 -19.82 -11.25 4.39
N SER A 95 -18.87 -11.53 5.29
CA SER A 95 -18.18 -10.49 6.06
C SER A 95 -17.36 -9.57 5.15
N ILE A 96 -16.66 -10.13 4.17
CA ILE A 96 -15.91 -9.38 3.15
C ILE A 96 -16.85 -8.50 2.31
N ALA A 97 -18.00 -9.02 1.87
CA ALA A 97 -18.98 -8.26 1.10
C ALA A 97 -19.58 -7.10 1.90
N ILE A 98 -19.88 -7.32 3.19
CA ILE A 98 -20.35 -6.25 4.10
C ILE A 98 -19.28 -5.17 4.24
N ALA A 99 -18.02 -5.54 4.46
CA ALA A 99 -16.90 -4.60 4.55
C ALA A 99 -16.72 -3.81 3.24
N GLY A 100 -16.72 -4.49 2.09
CA GLY A 100 -16.62 -3.86 0.77
C GLY A 100 -17.75 -2.86 0.49
N ASN A 101 -18.98 -3.19 0.89
CA ASN A 101 -20.10 -2.26 0.80
C ASN A 101 -19.91 -1.03 1.70
N ALA A 102 -19.44 -1.21 2.93
CA ALA A 102 -19.14 -0.09 3.83
C ALA A 102 -18.02 0.81 3.27
N VAL A 103 -16.98 0.22 2.68
CA VAL A 103 -15.91 0.95 1.99
C VAL A 103 -16.46 1.76 0.82
N ASN A 104 -17.32 1.17 -0.02
CA ASN A 104 -17.99 1.89 -1.10
C ASN A 104 -18.87 3.04 -0.60
N LEU A 105 -19.56 2.89 0.54
CA LEU A 105 -20.30 3.99 1.16
C LEU A 105 -19.38 5.13 1.62
N ARG A 106 -18.23 4.81 2.21
CA ARG A 106 -17.21 5.81 2.59
C ARG A 106 -16.67 6.55 1.38
N TYR A 107 -16.44 5.86 0.26
CA TYR A 107 -15.93 6.48 -0.95
C TYR A 107 -16.99 7.29 -1.73
N ARG A 108 -18.28 7.02 -1.51
CA ARG A 108 -19.39 7.76 -2.14
C ARG A 108 -19.40 9.25 -1.78
N SER A 109 -18.82 9.64 -0.64
CA SER A 109 -18.70 11.06 -0.26
C SER A 109 -17.58 11.80 -0.98
N LEU A 110 -16.68 11.11 -1.69
CA LEU A 110 -15.66 11.77 -2.51
C LEU A 110 -16.31 12.44 -3.72
N ARG A 111 -16.08 13.75 -3.87
CA ARG A 111 -16.65 14.55 -4.97
C ARG A 111 -15.99 14.24 -6.31
N PHE A 112 -14.67 14.10 -6.34
CA PHE A 112 -13.91 13.84 -7.56
C PHE A 112 -12.53 13.23 -7.22
N PRO A 113 -12.11 12.13 -7.88
CA PRO A 113 -12.95 11.28 -8.73
C PRO A 113 -14.00 10.54 -7.89
N ARG A 114 -15.10 10.09 -8.51
CA ARG A 114 -15.99 9.12 -7.88
C ARG A 114 -15.26 7.78 -7.82
N VAL A 115 -15.30 7.10 -6.68
CA VAL A 115 -14.60 5.83 -6.49
C VAL A 115 -15.62 4.74 -6.18
N GLN A 116 -15.54 3.62 -6.90
CA GLN A 116 -16.29 2.41 -6.60
C GLN A 116 -15.35 1.20 -6.62
N ILE A 117 -15.06 0.67 -5.44
CA ILE A 117 -14.26 -0.54 -5.27
C ILE A 117 -15.03 -1.75 -5.80
N ARG A 118 -14.35 -2.58 -6.58
CA ARG A 118 -14.86 -3.86 -7.09
C ARG A 118 -14.02 -4.98 -6.51
N ILE A 119 -14.63 -5.88 -5.75
CA ILE A 119 -13.95 -7.09 -5.30
C ILE A 119 -13.98 -8.09 -6.47
N VAL A 120 -12.81 -8.39 -7.04
CA VAL A 120 -12.68 -9.28 -8.21
C VAL A 120 -12.27 -10.70 -7.84
N GLY A 121 -11.69 -10.88 -6.64
CA GLY A 121 -11.25 -12.18 -6.16
C GLY A 121 -11.12 -12.21 -4.63
N VAL A 122 -11.28 -13.41 -4.07
CA VAL A 122 -11.01 -13.69 -2.67
C VAL A 122 -10.20 -14.99 -2.59
N SER A 123 -8.97 -14.92 -2.09
CA SER A 123 -8.16 -16.08 -1.71
C SER A 123 -8.41 -16.42 -0.25
N ILE A 124 -8.81 -17.66 0.02
CA ILE A 124 -9.09 -18.16 1.37
C ILE A 124 -7.97 -19.10 1.78
N THR A 125 -7.22 -18.72 2.80
CA THR A 125 -6.16 -19.55 3.38
C THR A 125 -6.75 -20.65 4.26
N LYS A 126 -6.35 -21.90 4.02
CA LYS A 126 -6.79 -23.07 4.80
C LYS A 126 -5.74 -23.60 5.76
N THR A 127 -4.47 -23.33 5.48
CA THR A 127 -3.36 -23.82 6.30
C THR A 127 -2.32 -22.74 6.53
N LEU A 128 -1.62 -22.78 7.66
CA LEU A 128 -0.52 -21.83 7.95
C LEU A 128 0.61 -21.89 6.91
N LYS A 129 0.77 -23.00 6.19
CA LYS A 129 1.79 -23.16 5.14
C LYS A 129 1.51 -22.33 3.89
N GLU A 130 0.26 -21.93 3.70
CA GLU A 130 -0.17 -21.06 2.60
C GLU A 130 0.14 -19.58 2.87
N GLU A 131 0.74 -19.26 4.03
CA GLU A 131 1.11 -17.90 4.44
C GLU A 131 2.65 -17.71 4.55
N PRO A 132 3.45 -18.06 3.53
CA PRO A 132 4.92 -18.00 3.64
C PRO A 132 5.45 -16.56 3.80
N TYR A 133 4.60 -15.56 3.57
CA TYR A 133 4.92 -14.14 3.71
C TYR A 133 4.80 -13.61 5.14
N MET A 134 4.21 -14.36 6.07
CA MET A 134 4.00 -13.91 7.45
C MET A 134 5.32 -13.89 8.24
N VAL A 135 5.64 -12.73 8.84
CA VAL A 135 6.85 -12.56 9.67
C VAL A 135 6.46 -12.51 11.14
N TYR A 136 6.58 -13.65 11.82
CA TYR A 136 6.22 -13.81 13.22
C TYR A 136 7.26 -13.22 14.17
N VAL A 137 6.79 -12.63 15.27
CA VAL A 137 7.67 -12.14 16.33
C VAL A 137 7.93 -13.27 17.33
N ARG A 138 9.19 -13.72 17.42
CA ARG A 138 9.60 -14.80 18.34
C ARG A 138 9.31 -14.40 19.79
N GLY A 139 8.68 -15.29 20.54
CA GLY A 139 8.29 -15.07 21.93
C GLY A 139 6.95 -14.35 22.12
N TYR A 140 6.28 -13.97 21.02
CA TYR A 140 4.97 -13.32 21.02
C TYR A 140 3.91 -14.14 20.25
N GLU A 141 4.11 -15.46 20.19
CA GLU A 141 3.21 -16.38 19.47
C GLU A 141 1.82 -16.42 20.13
N ALA A 142 1.76 -16.38 21.46
CA ALA A 142 0.51 -16.37 22.23
C ALA A 142 -0.34 -15.12 21.94
N THR A 143 0.30 -13.99 21.69
CA THR A 143 -0.36 -12.71 21.36
C THR A 143 -0.50 -12.50 19.86
N ARG A 144 -0.08 -13.47 19.02
CA ARG A 144 -0.31 -13.51 17.57
C ARG A 144 0.28 -12.28 16.85
N ASN A 145 1.43 -11.80 17.30
CA ASN A 145 2.08 -10.63 16.73
C ASN A 145 2.87 -10.99 15.46
N ILE A 146 2.75 -10.13 14.45
CA ILE A 146 3.56 -10.15 13.24
C ILE A 146 4.21 -8.79 13.00
N LEU A 147 5.35 -8.78 12.33
CA LEU A 147 6.01 -7.53 11.91
C LEU A 147 5.31 -6.99 10.67
N TYR A 148 4.68 -5.82 10.81
CA TYR A 148 3.85 -5.20 9.77
C TYR A 148 4.63 -4.97 8.47
N GLU A 149 5.71 -4.20 8.52
CA GLU A 149 6.45 -3.82 7.31
C GLU A 149 7.09 -5.01 6.61
N HIS A 150 7.66 -5.93 7.39
CA HIS A 150 8.31 -7.13 6.85
C HIS A 150 7.29 -8.08 6.22
N THR A 151 6.11 -8.22 6.85
CA THR A 151 5.00 -9.00 6.28
C THR A 151 4.48 -8.33 5.02
N LEU A 152 4.31 -7.01 4.99
CA LEU A 152 3.86 -6.28 3.81
C LEU A 152 4.83 -6.43 2.63
N TRP A 153 6.14 -6.33 2.90
CA TRP A 153 7.18 -6.55 1.90
C TRP A 153 7.13 -7.97 1.34
N ASN A 154 7.17 -8.98 2.22
CA ASN A 154 7.12 -10.38 1.82
C ASN A 154 5.82 -10.71 1.09
N PHE A 155 4.69 -10.13 1.51
CA PHE A 155 3.41 -10.30 0.85
C PHE A 155 3.44 -9.73 -0.56
N THR A 156 4.02 -8.54 -0.74
CA THR A 156 4.19 -7.91 -2.05
C THR A 156 5.03 -8.78 -2.99
N VAL A 157 6.16 -9.31 -2.49
CA VAL A 157 7.01 -10.23 -3.26
C VAL A 157 6.26 -11.50 -3.58
N TYR A 158 5.56 -12.08 -2.60
CA TYR A 158 4.74 -13.27 -2.79
C TYR A 158 3.73 -13.03 -3.90
N THR A 159 2.82 -12.06 -3.77
CA THR A 159 1.70 -11.80 -4.70
C THR A 159 2.15 -11.53 -6.13
N ARG A 160 3.33 -10.92 -6.33
CA ARG A 160 3.90 -10.66 -7.66
C ARG A 160 4.29 -11.92 -8.42
N GLN A 161 4.51 -13.03 -7.71
CA GLN A 161 4.91 -14.30 -8.31
C GLN A 161 3.73 -15.15 -8.76
N GLN A 162 2.48 -14.80 -8.42
CA GLN A 162 1.32 -15.57 -8.85
C GLN A 162 0.50 -14.83 -9.89
N ASP A 163 0.33 -15.49 -11.04
CA ASP A 163 -0.32 -14.92 -12.21
C ASP A 163 -1.77 -14.50 -11.97
N TYR A 164 -2.48 -15.19 -11.06
CA TYR A 164 -3.88 -14.90 -10.80
C TYR A 164 -4.12 -13.55 -10.12
N PHE A 165 -3.09 -12.92 -9.52
CA PHE A 165 -3.19 -11.57 -8.97
C PHE A 165 -2.97 -10.46 -10.00
N GLN A 166 -2.39 -10.77 -11.17
CA GLN A 166 -1.99 -9.75 -12.17
C GLN A 166 -3.16 -8.98 -12.77
N THR A 167 -4.39 -9.49 -12.62
CA THR A 167 -5.61 -8.84 -13.13
C THR A 167 -6.19 -7.81 -12.18
N SER A 168 -5.67 -7.72 -10.94
CA SER A 168 -6.19 -6.79 -9.92
C SER A 168 -5.33 -5.55 -9.82
N ASP A 169 -5.97 -4.39 -9.62
CA ASP A 169 -5.26 -3.14 -9.34
C ASP A 169 -4.61 -3.17 -7.96
N VAL A 170 -5.26 -3.82 -7.00
CA VAL A 170 -4.80 -3.93 -5.60
C VAL A 170 -5.00 -5.35 -5.10
N VAL A 171 -3.95 -5.92 -4.48
CA VAL A 171 -4.06 -7.14 -3.67
C VAL A 171 -4.02 -6.75 -2.20
N PHE A 172 -5.05 -7.10 -1.46
CA PHE A 172 -5.26 -6.65 -0.09
C PHE A 172 -5.20 -7.83 0.88
N LEU A 173 -4.22 -7.81 1.79
CA LEU A 173 -4.12 -8.79 2.87
C LEU A 173 -5.09 -8.44 4.00
N LEU A 174 -6.03 -9.34 4.27
CA LEU A 174 -6.95 -9.25 5.40
C LEU A 174 -6.50 -10.22 6.48
N THR A 175 -6.01 -9.70 7.60
CA THR A 175 -5.42 -10.50 8.68
C THR A 175 -6.14 -10.35 10.01
N GLY A 176 -6.27 -11.47 10.73
CA GLY A 176 -6.71 -11.51 12.14
C GLY A 176 -5.55 -11.40 13.15
N ARG A 177 -4.34 -11.07 12.71
CA ARG A 177 -3.12 -10.99 13.53
C ARG A 177 -2.89 -9.58 14.07
N ASN A 178 -2.09 -9.48 15.13
CA ASN A 178 -1.70 -8.20 15.70
C ASN A 178 -0.49 -7.63 14.95
N LEU A 179 -0.73 -6.58 14.16
CA LEU A 179 0.32 -5.85 13.47
C LEU A 179 1.21 -5.12 14.48
N SER A 180 2.52 -5.32 14.35
CA SER A 180 3.53 -4.84 15.30
C SER A 180 4.79 -4.32 14.60
N GLU A 181 5.55 -3.49 15.30
CA GLU A 181 6.82 -2.92 14.86
C GLU A 181 7.74 -2.77 16.07
N TRP A 182 9.05 -2.93 15.86
CA TRP A 182 10.04 -2.65 16.88
C TRP A 182 10.37 -1.16 16.89
N LYS A 183 10.15 -0.49 18.02
CA LYS A 183 10.63 0.88 18.26
C LYS A 183 11.76 0.81 19.29
N GLY A 184 12.99 0.77 18.78
CA GLY A 184 14.16 0.47 19.60
C GLY A 184 14.07 -0.97 20.15
N SER A 185 13.96 -1.11 21.47
CA SER A 185 13.83 -2.42 22.13
C SER A 185 12.39 -2.76 22.55
N GLU A 186 11.42 -1.92 22.23
CA GLU A 186 10.01 -2.14 22.58
C GLU A 186 9.22 -2.61 21.36
N LEU A 187 8.43 -3.67 21.53
CA LEU A 187 7.48 -4.11 20.51
C LEU A 187 6.20 -3.31 20.66
N VAL A 188 5.96 -2.41 19.73
CA VAL A 188 4.71 -1.63 19.68
C VAL A 188 3.70 -2.42 18.85
N SER A 189 2.51 -2.59 19.41
CA SER A 189 1.35 -3.19 18.73
C SER A 189 0.39 -2.11 18.23
N TRP A 190 -0.54 -2.46 17.34
CA TRP A 190 -1.49 -1.53 16.70
C TRP A 190 -0.84 -0.56 15.72
N VAL A 191 0.17 -1.04 15.00
CA VAL A 191 0.77 -0.32 13.87
C VAL A 191 0.17 -0.80 12.56
N GLY A 192 0.15 0.04 11.53
CA GLY A 192 -0.44 -0.29 10.24
C GLY A 192 -1.96 -0.12 10.17
N GLY A 193 -2.45 0.42 9.06
CA GLY A 193 -3.86 0.70 8.78
C GLY A 193 -4.10 0.90 7.30
#